data_AF-A0A4Q5UAD4-F1
#
_entry.id   AF-A0A4Q5UAD4-F1
#
_cell.length_a   1.000
_cell.length_b   1.000
_cell.length_c   1.000
_cell.angle_alpha   90.00
_cell.angle_beta   90.00
_cell.angle_gamma   90.00
#
_symmetry.space_group_name_H-M   'P 1'
#
loop_
_entity.id
_entity.type
_entity.pdbx_description
1 polymer ?
#
loop_
_entity_poly.entity_id
_entity_poly.type
_entity_poly.pdbx_seq_one_letter_code
_entity_poly.pdbx_strand_id
1 'polypeptide(L)'
;MKREITSWYSPSLNKEMPVAVYGHYGFALLLIPTAAADYLEYERFQLMDVLAPYIDAGKMKVYSIDSINRESWMNDHMDPWHKSVRHQQWNSYVYEEVVPFIRNDSGQDIMIYT
;
A
#
# COMPACT_ATOMS: atom_id res chain seq x y z
N MET A 1 4.00 18.67 -3.79
CA MET A 1 3.40 17.33 -3.56
C MET A 1 2.34 17.33 -2.48
N LYS A 2 1.06 17.11 -2.88
CA LYS A 2 -0.04 16.85 -1.94
C LYS A 2 0.19 15.50 -1.25
N ARG A 3 0.02 15.45 0.07
CA ARG A 3 0.21 14.25 0.90
C ARG A 3 -0.93 14.09 1.88
N GLU A 4 -1.51 12.90 1.95
CA GLU A 4 -2.56 12.53 2.90
C GLU A 4 -2.24 11.16 3.51
N ILE A 5 -2.45 11.02 4.82
CA ILE A 5 -2.46 9.70 5.48
C ILE A 5 -3.91 9.39 5.81
N THR A 6 -4.35 8.21 5.40
CA THR A 6 -5.63 7.64 5.79
C THR A 6 -5.41 6.26 6.41
N SER A 7 -6.43 5.72 7.06
CA SER A 7 -6.41 4.37 7.58
C SER A 7 -7.82 3.82 7.69
N TRP A 8 -7.93 2.50 7.77
CA TRP A 8 -9.17 1.84 8.19
C TRP A 8 -8.85 0.52 8.88
N TYR A 9 -9.82 0.03 9.63
CA TYR A 9 -9.74 -1.29 10.23
C TYR A 9 -10.00 -2.36 9.17
N SER A 10 -8.98 -3.15 8.83
CA SER A 10 -9.11 -4.22 7.85
C SER A 10 -9.80 -5.44 8.48
N PRO A 11 -10.97 -5.86 7.98
CA PRO A 11 -11.58 -7.11 8.40
C PRO A 11 -10.75 -8.34 7.99
N SER A 12 -10.02 -8.28 6.87
CA SER A 12 -9.16 -9.39 6.43
C SER A 12 -7.97 -9.61 7.38
N LEU A 13 -7.42 -8.53 7.94
CA LEU A 13 -6.23 -8.59 8.79
C LEU A 13 -6.53 -8.47 10.28
N ASN A 14 -7.74 -8.04 10.65
CA ASN A 14 -8.19 -7.75 12.01
C ASN A 14 -7.26 -6.75 12.73
N LYS A 15 -6.92 -5.66 12.03
CA LYS A 15 -6.09 -4.55 12.54
C LYS A 15 -6.31 -3.28 11.73
N GLU A 16 -5.96 -2.14 12.31
CA GLU A 16 -5.88 -0.87 11.60
C GLU A 16 -4.74 -0.91 10.57
N MET A 17 -5.04 -0.52 9.33
CA MET A 17 -4.10 -0.52 8.22
C MET A 17 -3.96 0.90 7.63
N PRO A 18 -2.82 1.58 7.85
CA PRO A 18 -2.58 2.90 7.29
C PRO A 18 -2.17 2.86 5.82
N VAL A 19 -2.50 3.92 5.10
CA VAL A 19 -2.13 4.16 3.70
C VAL A 19 -1.69 5.61 3.55
N ALA A 20 -0.52 5.82 2.94
CA ALA A 20 -0.08 7.15 2.53
C ALA A 20 -0.36 7.38 1.06
N VAL A 21 -0.95 8.54 0.75
CA VAL A 21 -1.39 8.93 -0.59
C VAL A 21 -0.67 10.21 -1.01
N TYR A 22 -0.10 10.19 -2.22
CA TYR A 22 0.63 11.32 -2.80
C TYR A 22 0.10 11.70 -4.16
N GLY A 23 -0.10 13.00 -4.35
CA GLY A 23 -0.61 13.56 -5.60
C GLY A 23 -2.12 13.65 -5.65
N HIS A 24 -2.62 13.93 -6.85
CA HIS A 24 -4.03 14.28 -7.05
C HIS A 24 -4.64 13.65 -8.30
N TYR A 25 -3.85 13.27 -9.31
CA TYR A 25 -4.32 12.71 -10.57
C TYR A 25 -3.24 11.88 -11.28
N GLY A 26 -3.66 11.01 -12.20
CA GLY A 26 -2.80 10.13 -13.00
C GLY A 26 -3.18 8.66 -12.83
N PHE A 27 -2.37 7.77 -13.39
CA PHE A 27 -2.50 6.35 -13.04
C PHE A 27 -2.11 6.13 -11.57
N ALA A 28 -2.61 5.05 -10.97
CA ALA A 28 -2.23 4.70 -9.60
C ALA A 28 -0.95 3.87 -9.59
N LEU A 29 0.03 4.30 -8.80
CA LEU A 29 1.19 3.49 -8.42
C LEU A 29 0.97 3.01 -6.98
N LEU A 30 0.72 1.72 -6.81
CA LEU A 30 0.55 1.04 -5.53
C LEU A 30 1.89 0.45 -5.08
N LEU A 31 2.52 1.09 -4.10
CA LEU A 31 3.76 0.65 -3.51
C LEU A 31 3.52 -0.34 -2.35
N ILE A 32 4.19 -1.48 -2.42
CA ILE A 32 4.17 -2.54 -1.40
C ILE A 32 5.54 -2.53 -0.70
N PRO A 33 5.61 -2.27 0.63
CA PRO A 33 6.87 -2.10 1.34
C PRO A 33 7.81 -3.29 1.19
N THR A 34 9.11 -2.99 1.19
CA THR A 34 10.14 -4.02 1.10
C THR A 34 10.31 -4.74 2.43
N ALA A 35 10.37 -6.08 2.37
CA ALA A 35 10.53 -6.93 3.55
C ALA A 35 9.58 -6.55 4.70
N ALA A 36 10.11 -6.13 5.85
CA ALA A 36 9.35 -5.81 7.06
C ALA A 36 9.14 -4.31 7.30
N ALA A 37 9.28 -3.49 6.27
CA ALA A 37 9.08 -2.05 6.39
C ALA A 37 7.60 -1.64 6.38
N ASP A 38 7.34 -0.36 6.67
CA ASP A 38 5.99 0.21 6.74
C ASP A 38 5.65 1.09 5.53
N TYR A 39 4.39 1.53 5.48
CA TYR A 39 3.84 2.40 4.44
C TYR A 39 4.56 3.75 4.21
N LEU A 40 5.46 4.18 5.10
CA LEU A 40 6.27 5.40 4.95
C LEU A 40 7.73 5.11 4.56
N GLU A 41 8.08 3.85 4.28
CA GLU A 41 9.42 3.45 3.85
C GLU A 41 9.92 4.29 2.68
N TYR A 42 9.11 4.41 1.63
CA TYR A 42 9.49 5.10 0.41
C TYR A 42 9.69 6.60 0.58
N GLU A 43 9.08 7.22 1.59
CA GLU A 43 9.41 8.60 1.97
C GLU A 43 10.78 8.65 2.63
N ARG A 44 11.02 7.78 3.62
CA ARG A 44 12.29 7.77 4.36
C ARG A 44 13.49 7.48 3.46
N PHE A 45 13.30 6.69 2.42
CA PHE A 45 14.32 6.38 1.41
C PHE A 45 14.23 7.25 0.15
N GLN A 46 13.60 8.43 0.23
CA GLN A 46 13.64 9.50 -0.77
C GLN A 46 13.04 9.16 -2.15
N LEU A 47 12.31 8.05 -2.29
CA LEU A 47 11.64 7.73 -3.56
C LEU A 47 10.59 8.80 -3.90
N MET A 48 9.88 9.33 -2.90
CA MET A 48 8.89 10.38 -3.14
C MET A 48 9.53 11.67 -3.68
N ASP A 49 10.74 12.01 -3.25
CA ASP A 49 11.46 13.19 -3.76
C ASP A 49 11.81 13.02 -5.25
N VAL A 50 12.21 11.81 -5.65
CA VAL A 50 12.50 11.47 -7.05
C VAL A 50 11.24 11.51 -7.91
N LEU A 51 10.11 11.05 -7.36
CA LEU A 51 8.83 11.01 -8.08
C LEU A 51 8.08 12.34 -8.06
N ALA A 52 8.44 13.29 -7.18
CA ALA A 52 7.74 14.54 -6.97
C ALA A 52 7.41 15.32 -8.26
N PRO A 53 8.32 15.46 -9.25
CA PRO A 53 8.00 16.16 -10.50
C PRO A 53 6.86 15.53 -11.29
N TYR A 54 6.75 14.19 -11.26
CA TYR A 54 5.69 13.45 -11.95
C TYR A 54 4.37 13.47 -11.17
N ILE A 55 4.45 13.39 -9.85
CA ILE A 55 3.30 13.47 -8.95
C ILE A 55 2.66 14.87 -9.02
N ASP A 56 3.48 15.92 -8.97
CA ASP A 56 3.01 17.30 -9.03
C ASP A 56 2.49 17.67 -10.42
N ALA A 57 3.03 17.07 -11.48
CA ALA A 57 2.51 17.22 -12.84
C ALA A 57 1.23 16.39 -13.12
N GLY A 58 0.69 15.66 -12.13
CA GLY A 58 -0.51 14.83 -12.28
C GLY A 58 -0.32 13.66 -13.25
N LYS A 59 0.92 13.17 -13.42
CA LYS A 59 1.23 12.01 -14.26
C LYS A 59 0.95 10.70 -13.53
N MET A 60 1.10 10.69 -12.22
CA MET A 60 0.81 9.55 -11.36
C MET A 60 0.29 10.02 -9.99
N LYS A 61 -0.50 9.17 -9.36
CA LYS A 61 -0.87 9.27 -7.95
C LYS A 61 -0.35 8.03 -7.23
N VAL A 62 0.37 8.22 -6.13
CA VAL A 62 1.05 7.14 -5.42
C VAL A 62 0.25 6.75 -4.18
N TYR A 63 0.10 5.45 -3.97
CA TYR A 63 -0.49 4.84 -2.79
C TYR A 63 0.53 3.91 -2.18
N SER A 64 0.88 4.13 -0.92
CA SER A 64 1.81 3.28 -0.19
C SER A 64 1.08 2.65 0.98
N ILE A 65 1.03 1.31 1.01
CA ILE A 65 0.30 0.54 2.01
C ILE A 65 1.26 -0.09 3.01
N ASP A 66 0.73 -0.60 4.13
CA ASP A 66 1.55 -1.28 5.13
C ASP A 66 1.78 -2.77 4.80
N SER A 67 2.90 -3.31 5.30
CA SER A 67 3.23 -4.74 5.19
C SER A 67 2.81 -5.49 6.44
N ILE A 68 2.64 -6.80 6.31
CA ILE A 68 2.47 -7.73 7.44
C ILE A 68 3.53 -8.82 7.46
N ASN A 69 4.67 -8.63 6.78
CA ASN A 69 5.68 -9.68 6.64
C ASN A 69 6.25 -10.19 7.98
N ARG A 70 6.33 -9.34 9.02
CA ARG A 70 6.71 -9.78 10.38
C ARG A 70 5.67 -10.71 11.03
N GLU A 71 4.43 -10.65 10.57
CA GLU A 71 3.33 -11.50 11.01
C GLU A 71 3.17 -12.73 10.09
N SER A 72 3.82 -12.76 8.93
CA SER A 72 3.79 -13.88 7.97
C SER A 72 5.19 -14.43 7.68
N TRP A 73 5.76 -14.15 6.50
CA TRP A 73 6.97 -14.81 5.99
C TRP A 73 8.17 -14.68 6.92
N MET A 74 8.36 -13.50 7.51
CA MET A 74 9.48 -13.18 8.42
C MET A 74 9.17 -13.49 9.89
N ASN A 75 8.09 -14.23 10.18
CA ASN A 75 7.83 -14.69 11.53
C ASN A 75 8.58 -16.00 11.82
N ASP A 76 9.74 -15.93 12.46
CA ASP A 76 10.58 -17.11 12.75
C ASP A 76 9.96 -18.11 13.74
N HIS A 77 8.84 -17.74 14.37
CA HIS A 77 8.15 -18.56 15.36
C HIS A 77 6.81 -19.12 14.86
N MET A 78 6.42 -18.80 13.62
CA MET A 78 5.16 -19.24 13.02
C MET A 78 5.36 -20.48 12.16
N ASP A 79 4.44 -21.44 12.27
CA ASP A 79 4.38 -22.60 11.38
C ASP A 79 4.29 -22.17 9.89
N PRO A 80 5.04 -22.79 8.96
CA PRO A 80 5.04 -22.40 7.55
C PRO A 80 3.66 -22.33 6.89
N TRP A 81 2.73 -23.22 7.26
CA TRP A 81 1.37 -23.19 6.74
C TRP A 81 0.64 -21.92 7.20
N HIS A 82 0.75 -21.58 8.49
CA HIS A 82 0.15 -20.36 9.03
C HIS A 82 0.74 -19.09 8.40
N LYS A 83 2.04 -19.08 8.04
CA LYS A 83 2.63 -17.96 7.30
C LYS A 83 1.92 -17.72 5.97
N SER A 84 1.66 -18.80 5.22
CA SER A 84 0.95 -18.74 3.94
C SER A 84 -0.49 -18.27 4.12
N VAL A 85 -1.20 -18.77 5.14
CA VAL A 85 -2.58 -18.33 5.44
C VAL A 85 -2.60 -16.84 5.79
N ARG A 86 -1.66 -16.36 6.63
CA ARG A 86 -1.58 -14.95 7.02
C ARG A 86 -1.23 -14.05 5.84
N HIS A 87 -0.37 -14.51 4.93
CA HIS A 87 -0.09 -13.79 3.69
C HIS A 87 -1.30 -13.75 2.74
N GLN A 88 -2.08 -14.84 2.66
CA GLN A 88 -3.32 -14.83 1.89
C GLN A 88 -4.35 -13.83 2.42
N GLN A 89 -4.44 -13.65 3.74
CA GLN A 89 -5.28 -12.60 4.34
C GLN A 89 -4.82 -11.19 3.92
N TRP A 90 -3.51 -10.96 3.79
CA TRP A 90 -2.99 -9.69 3.27
C TRP A 90 -3.31 -9.50 1.79
N ASN A 91 -3.27 -10.57 0.99
CA ASN A 91 -3.74 -10.50 -0.40
C ASN A 91 -5.22 -10.09 -0.45
N SER A 92 -6.09 -10.65 0.41
CA SER A 92 -7.48 -10.19 0.52
C SER A 92 -7.57 -8.70 0.89
N TYR A 93 -6.78 -8.22 1.86
CA TYR A 93 -6.71 -6.77 2.15
C TYR A 93 -6.36 -5.94 0.92
N VAL A 94 -5.37 -6.37 0.12
CA VAL A 94 -4.99 -5.65 -1.10
C VAL A 94 -6.12 -5.67 -2.15
N TYR A 95 -6.67 -6.83 -2.47
CA TYR A 95 -7.64 -6.99 -3.56
C TYR A 95 -9.04 -6.50 -3.20
N GLU A 96 -9.49 -6.76 -1.98
CA GLU A 96 -10.88 -6.52 -1.54
C GLU A 96 -11.04 -5.16 -0.85
N GLU A 97 -9.94 -4.51 -0.44
CA GLU A 97 -9.99 -3.25 0.30
C GLU A 97 -9.17 -2.13 -0.38
N VAL A 98 -7.87 -2.35 -0.61
CA VAL A 98 -6.99 -1.30 -1.16
C VAL A 98 -7.33 -0.98 -2.63
N VAL A 99 -7.52 -1.98 -3.47
CA VAL A 99 -7.85 -1.76 -4.89
C VAL A 99 -9.19 -1.01 -5.03
N PRO A 100 -10.28 -1.38 -4.33
CA PRO A 100 -11.51 -0.59 -4.31
C PRO A 100 -11.32 0.84 -3.79
N PHE A 101 -10.51 1.04 -2.74
CA PHE A 101 -10.17 2.37 -2.25
C PHE A 101 -9.53 3.23 -3.35
N ILE A 102 -8.50 2.70 -4.03
CA ILE A 102 -7.81 3.40 -5.14
C ILE A 102 -8.80 3.75 -6.26
N ARG A 103 -9.67 2.82 -6.66
CA ARG A 103 -10.68 3.04 -7.71
C ARG A 103 -11.71 4.09 -7.32
N ASN A 104 -12.14 4.13 -6.06
CA ASN A 104 -13.08 5.14 -5.57
C ASN A 104 -12.44 6.53 -5.50
N ASP A 105 -11.16 6.61 -5.15
CA ASP A 105 -10.43 7.87 -4.99
C ASP A 105 -9.87 8.44 -6.31
N SER A 106 -9.51 7.59 -7.28
CA SER A 106 -8.89 8.05 -8.55
C SER A 106 -9.64 7.68 -9.83
N GLY A 107 -10.72 6.90 -9.74
CA GLY A 107 -11.56 6.53 -10.88
C GLY A 107 -11.61 5.02 -11.13
N GLN A 108 -12.76 4.53 -11.60
CA GLN A 108 -13.01 3.08 -11.71
C GLN A 108 -12.15 2.39 -12.77
N ASP A 109 -11.80 3.09 -13.86
CA ASP A 109 -11.10 2.51 -15.01
C ASP A 109 -9.61 2.85 -15.07
N ILE A 110 -9.04 3.36 -13.99
CA ILE A 110 -7.61 3.69 -13.97
C ILE A 110 -6.75 2.43 -13.95
N MET A 111 -5.56 2.54 -14.54
CA MET A 111 -4.52 1.53 -14.40
C MET A 111 -3.89 1.64 -13.01
N ILE A 112 -3.71 0.48 -12.36
CA ILE A 112 -2.98 0.34 -11.09
C ILE A 112 -1.72 -0.47 -11.40
N TYR A 113 -0.55 0.12 -11.12
CA TYR A 113 0.75 -0.53 -11.26
C TYR A 113 1.35 -0.78 -9.86
N THR A 114 2.08 -1.88 -9.70
CA THR A 114 2.79 -2.24 -8.47
C THR A 114 4.28 -2.42 -8.74
#